data_AF-A0AAV1CIX5-F1
#
_entry.id   AF-A0AAV1CIX5-F1
#
_cell.length_a   1.000
_cell.length_b   1.000
_cell.length_c   1.000
_cell.angle_alpha   90.00
_cell.angle_beta   90.00
_cell.angle_gamma   90.00
#
_symmetry.space_group_name_H-M   'P 1'
#
loop_
_entity.id
_entity.type
_entity.pdbx_description
1 polymer ?
#
loop_
_entity_poly.entity_id
_entity_poly.type
_entity_poly.pdbx_seq_one_letter_code
_entity_poly.pdbx_strand_id
1 'polypeptide(L)'
;MERGESSTPPSNSSVSNDNVWAKLVPSDSRYSDIELTSNETLVCSEISISSSGKSEWCRITRNMDLVSATFHNRRGNKVLVDEIVVRGDDTAVIRCGSEIIPGFSGDGEGLLRYRFKVMPAQESDKKQLNIVLDAEHAKCSICLNVWHDVVTVAPCLHNFCNGCFSEWLRRSQEKRADVLCPQCRSVVQFVGRNHFLHGIEEDLLQADDSLRRSAEEIAVLDSYASIRSPLVMSTSRRKRSRSVPDNENREVACRQCATEFAGYKCNPSTVHLQCHGCGGMMPSRTNNVPQQCLGCDRAFCGAYWHAQGVARGDAYPICSPETFQPIAERITTRMPFWVHEKNRHEQDITESCIQRMGSSLQDVISEWVTKMENQELDRTFMQLNHAELITARTHTCNDCYGKIVSFLLYWFRITMPMRFLSPEASQREDCWYGYACRTQHHNEEHARKRNHVCRPTRGTHR
;
A
#
# COMPACT_ATOMS: atom_id res chain seq x y z
N MET A 1 68.83 -9.97 23.92
CA MET A 1 69.54 -8.97 23.12
C MET A 1 68.85 -8.96 21.76
N GLU A 2 67.96 -7.99 21.52
CA GLU A 2 68.21 -6.84 20.62
C GLU A 2 68.50 -7.30 19.18
N ARG A 3 67.93 -6.80 18.07
CA ARG A 3 67.06 -5.68 17.66
C ARG A 3 66.62 -6.00 16.20
N GLY A 4 65.43 -5.63 15.76
CA GLY A 4 65.20 -4.58 14.74
C GLY A 4 64.37 -5.15 13.57
N GLU A 5 63.10 -4.76 13.37
CA GLU A 5 62.59 -3.62 12.54
C GLU A 5 62.85 -3.84 11.04
N SER A 6 61.96 -3.65 10.06
CA SER A 6 60.68 -2.95 9.86
C SER A 6 60.14 -3.42 8.48
N SER A 7 58.86 -3.50 8.10
CA SER A 7 57.94 -2.38 7.84
C SER A 7 56.57 -2.91 7.40
N THR A 8 55.50 -2.50 8.07
CA THR A 8 54.10 -2.61 7.63
C THR A 8 53.57 -1.22 7.23
N PRO A 9 52.73 -1.10 6.19
CA PRO A 9 52.16 0.19 5.78
C PRO A 9 51.04 0.64 6.73
N PRO A 10 50.72 1.95 6.77
CA PRO A 10 49.86 2.53 7.80
C PRO A 10 48.39 2.17 7.58
N SER A 11 47.76 1.67 8.65
CA SER A 11 46.31 1.57 8.78
C SER A 11 45.72 2.97 8.92
N ASN A 12 45.10 3.48 7.86
CA ASN A 12 44.15 4.57 7.96
C ASN A 12 42.95 4.08 8.78
N SER A 13 42.89 4.49 10.05
CA SER A 13 41.70 4.39 10.88
C SER A 13 40.66 5.41 10.39
N SER A 14 39.86 5.04 9.39
CA SER A 14 38.60 5.72 9.12
C SER A 14 37.63 5.33 10.23
N VAL A 15 37.47 6.23 11.21
CA VAL A 15 36.44 6.15 12.24
C VAL A 15 35.09 5.95 11.55
N SER A 16 34.39 4.89 11.94
CA SER A 16 33.07 4.51 11.46
C SER A 16 32.11 5.69 11.62
N ASN A 17 31.56 6.16 10.50
CA ASN A 17 30.52 7.16 10.48
C ASN A 17 29.21 6.48 10.89
N ASP A 18 28.99 6.33 12.19
CA ASP A 18 27.74 5.85 12.75
C ASP A 18 26.60 6.74 12.23
N ASN A 19 25.45 6.12 11.89
CA ASN A 19 24.33 6.72 11.17
C ASN A 19 23.63 7.82 12.01
N VAL A 20 24.21 9.03 12.09
CA VAL A 20 23.67 10.17 12.84
C VAL A 20 22.33 10.62 12.24
N TRP A 21 21.23 10.42 12.97
CA TRP A 21 19.89 10.75 12.49
C TRP A 21 19.42 12.15 12.90
N ALA A 22 19.98 12.71 13.97
CA ALA A 22 19.70 14.07 14.42
C ALA A 22 20.88 14.69 15.20
N LYS A 23 20.89 16.01 15.37
CA LYS A 23 21.89 16.76 16.12
C LYS A 23 21.23 17.82 17.01
N LEU A 24 21.83 18.07 18.18
CA LEU A 24 21.60 19.30 18.94
C LEU A 24 22.71 20.29 18.62
N VAL A 25 22.35 21.40 17.97
CA VAL A 25 23.28 22.44 17.54
C VAL A 25 23.27 23.56 18.58
N PRO A 26 24.36 23.80 19.33
CA PRO A 26 24.43 24.93 20.24
C PRO A 26 24.42 26.25 19.47
N SER A 27 23.77 27.27 20.04
CA SER A 27 23.76 28.63 19.45
C SER A 27 25.11 29.33 19.60
N ASP A 28 25.94 28.88 20.53
CA ASP A 28 27.30 29.37 20.75
C ASP A 28 28.29 28.41 20.09
N SER A 29 29.03 28.91 19.10
CA SER A 29 29.98 28.14 18.28
C SER A 29 31.20 27.62 19.04
N ARG A 30 31.39 28.02 20.31
CA ARG A 30 32.42 27.46 21.19
C ARG A 30 32.11 26.04 21.64
N TYR A 31 30.86 25.60 21.53
CA TYR A 31 30.41 24.27 21.91
C TYR A 31 30.17 23.42 20.66
N SER A 32 30.48 22.12 20.74
CA SER A 32 30.30 21.20 19.62
C SER A 32 28.86 20.69 19.52
N ASP A 33 28.44 20.36 18.30
CA ASP A 33 27.18 19.66 18.05
C ASP A 33 27.13 18.33 18.82
N ILE A 34 25.96 18.02 19.40
CA ILE A 34 25.73 16.72 20.03
C ILE A 34 25.03 15.84 19.01
N GLU A 35 25.72 14.80 18.55
CA GLU A 35 25.22 13.86 17.56
C GLU A 35 24.35 12.78 18.20
N LEU A 36 23.18 12.53 17.61
CA LEU A 36 22.24 11.50 18.03
C LEU A 36 22.29 10.36 17.01
N THR A 37 22.95 9.26 17.40
CA THR A 37 23.15 8.07 16.56
C THR A 37 22.18 6.94 16.93
N SER A 38 21.71 6.89 18.18
CA SER A 38 20.79 5.86 18.69
C SER A 38 19.34 6.35 18.76
N ASN A 39 18.38 5.43 18.70
CA ASN A 39 16.96 5.72 18.93
C ASN A 39 16.70 6.28 20.34
N GLU A 40 17.56 6.00 21.31
CA GLU A 40 17.53 6.62 22.62
C GLU A 40 18.95 7.11 22.95
N THR A 41 19.08 8.40 23.20
CA THR A 41 20.37 9.03 23.52
C THR A 41 20.24 9.84 24.81
N LEU A 42 21.15 9.58 25.75
CA LEU A 42 21.29 10.38 26.97
C LEU A 42 22.26 11.53 26.69
N VAL A 43 21.78 12.76 26.83
CA VAL A 43 22.55 13.96 26.50
C VAL A 43 23.35 14.39 27.73
N CYS A 44 24.67 14.35 27.58
CA CYS A 44 25.64 14.81 28.57
C CYS A 44 26.42 16.00 28.02
N SER A 45 26.08 17.22 28.45
CA SER A 45 26.73 18.45 27.98
C SER A 45 26.72 19.55 29.05
N GLU A 46 27.42 20.63 28.76
CA GLU A 46 27.37 21.87 29.52
C GLU A 46 25.97 22.51 29.42
N ILE A 47 25.49 23.02 30.56
CA ILE A 47 24.11 23.49 30.75
C ILE A 47 24.09 25.02 30.88
N SER A 48 25.17 25.63 31.38
CA SER A 48 25.38 27.07 31.36
C SER A 48 26.77 27.43 30.85
N ILE A 49 26.91 28.64 30.30
CA ILE A 49 28.18 29.18 29.78
C ILE A 49 29.23 29.32 30.91
N SER A 50 28.77 29.40 32.16
CA SER A 50 29.59 29.48 33.38
C SER A 50 29.92 28.12 34.02
N SER A 51 29.28 27.02 33.60
CA SER A 51 29.51 25.69 34.18
C SER A 51 30.66 24.97 33.46
N SER A 52 31.71 24.62 34.18
CA SER A 52 32.87 23.90 33.64
C SER A 52 32.72 22.37 33.67
N GLY A 53 31.50 21.85 33.87
CA GLY A 53 31.24 20.41 34.05
C GLY A 53 30.06 19.93 33.20
N LYS A 54 30.30 18.88 32.40
CA LYS A 54 29.25 18.17 31.67
C LYS A 54 28.33 17.48 32.65
N SER A 55 27.03 17.56 32.41
CA SER A 55 26.01 16.90 33.22
C SER A 55 25.04 16.18 32.31
N GLU A 56 24.51 15.05 32.77
CA GLU A 56 23.35 14.42 32.13
C GLU A 56 22.10 15.22 32.49
N TRP A 57 21.41 15.77 31.51
CA TRP A 57 20.26 16.63 31.77
C TRP A 57 19.00 16.28 30.99
N CYS A 58 19.12 15.57 29.87
CA CYS A 58 17.96 15.07 29.16
C CYS A 58 18.21 13.74 28.46
N ARG A 59 17.12 13.03 28.21
CA ARG A 59 17.06 11.86 27.34
C ARG A 59 16.25 12.24 26.12
N ILE A 60 16.74 11.92 24.93
CA ILE A 60 16.03 12.12 23.67
C ILE A 60 15.76 10.76 23.05
N THR A 61 14.48 10.47 22.79
CA THR A 61 14.02 9.23 22.18
C THR A 61 13.40 9.52 20.81
N ARG A 62 13.87 8.88 19.75
CA ARG A 62 13.32 8.99 18.40
C ARG A 62 11.92 8.42 18.33
N ASN A 63 10.97 9.17 17.77
CA ASN A 63 9.60 8.68 17.59
C ASN A 63 9.49 7.83 16.30
N MET A 64 8.47 6.98 16.23
CA MET A 64 8.22 6.09 15.08
C MET A 64 7.94 6.83 13.77
N ASP A 65 7.55 8.10 13.83
CA ASP A 65 7.31 8.94 12.65
C ASP A 65 8.61 9.35 11.93
N LEU A 66 9.78 9.05 12.51
CA LEU A 66 11.13 9.34 12.02
C LEU A 66 11.44 10.84 11.83
N VAL A 67 10.52 11.74 12.18
CA VAL A 67 10.60 13.20 11.97
C VAL A 67 10.48 13.99 13.27
N SER A 68 10.11 13.34 14.38
CA SER A 68 10.07 13.94 15.71
C SER A 68 10.83 13.10 16.74
N ALA A 69 11.12 13.71 17.88
CA ALA A 69 11.69 13.04 19.03
C ALA A 69 10.98 13.45 20.31
N THR A 70 10.99 12.57 21.30
CA THR A 70 10.50 12.85 22.65
C THR A 70 11.69 13.26 23.51
N PHE A 71 11.66 14.51 23.97
CA PHE A 71 12.55 15.05 24.98
C PHE A 71 12.03 14.67 26.37
N HIS A 72 12.89 14.15 27.23
CA HIS A 72 12.58 13.83 28.62
C HIS A 72 13.57 14.54 29.54
N ASN A 73 13.04 15.40 30.41
CA ASN A 73 13.85 16.14 31.37
C ASN A 73 14.22 15.23 32.54
N ARG A 74 15.52 14.95 32.71
CA ARG A 74 16.01 14.09 33.81
C ARG A 74 16.50 14.88 35.02
N ARG A 75 16.37 16.21 35.01
CA ARG A 75 16.77 17.06 36.13
C ARG A 75 15.57 17.49 36.95
N GLY A 76 15.79 17.74 38.24
CA GLY A 76 14.82 18.46 39.08
C GLY A 76 14.60 19.93 38.70
N ASN A 77 15.43 20.49 37.81
CA ASN A 77 15.34 21.88 37.35
C ASN A 77 14.49 21.99 36.07
N LYS A 78 13.91 23.18 35.85
CA LYS A 78 13.07 23.48 34.68
C LYS A 78 13.91 23.61 33.40
N VAL A 79 13.43 23.01 32.31
CA VAL A 79 13.98 23.18 30.95
C VAL A 79 12.92 23.85 30.09
N LEU A 80 13.33 24.78 29.22
CA LEU A 80 12.42 25.40 28.25
C LEU A 80 12.55 24.71 26.89
N VAL A 81 11.44 24.27 26.31
CA VAL A 81 11.35 23.66 24.97
C VAL A 81 10.30 24.42 24.18
N ASP A 82 10.67 25.12 23.11
CA ASP A 82 9.75 25.95 22.29
C ASP A 82 8.83 26.86 23.14
N GLU A 83 9.43 27.56 24.11
CA GLU A 83 8.74 28.43 25.09
C GLU A 83 7.87 27.69 26.13
N ILE A 84 7.80 26.35 26.08
CA ILE A 84 7.08 25.51 27.05
C ILE A 84 8.03 25.07 28.16
N VAL A 85 7.60 25.25 29.42
CA VAL A 85 8.37 24.82 30.60
C VAL A 85 8.14 23.32 30.85
N VAL A 86 9.19 22.52 30.68
CA VAL A 86 9.25 21.09 30.99
C VAL A 86 9.86 20.92 32.39
N ARG A 87 9.09 20.42 33.35
CA ARG A 87 9.58 20.19 34.73
C ARG A 87 10.36 18.87 34.80
N GLY A 88 10.94 18.58 35.96
CA GLY A 88 11.67 17.33 36.14
C GLY A 88 10.78 16.11 35.96
N ASP A 89 11.30 15.11 35.26
CA ASP A 89 10.64 13.88 34.83
C ASP A 89 9.49 14.05 33.81
N ASP A 90 9.17 15.28 33.39
CA ASP A 90 8.21 15.53 32.32
C ASP A 90 8.83 15.29 30.93
N THR A 91 7.96 15.08 29.94
CA THR A 91 8.32 14.88 28.54
C THR A 91 7.71 15.95 27.63
N ALA A 92 8.42 16.31 26.57
CA ALA A 92 7.92 17.17 25.50
C ALA A 92 8.29 16.59 24.12
N VAL A 93 7.46 16.83 23.11
CA VAL A 93 7.78 16.43 21.73
C VAL A 93 8.53 17.57 21.05
N ILE A 94 9.68 17.25 20.46
CA ILE A 94 10.54 18.18 19.71
C ILE A 94 10.56 17.82 18.23
N ARG A 95 10.66 18.83 17.37
CA ARG A 95 10.72 18.71 15.90
C ARG A 95 11.91 19.47 15.36
N CYS A 96 12.28 19.22 14.10
CA CYS A 96 13.37 19.96 13.46
C CYS A 96 13.10 21.47 13.55
N GLY A 97 14.03 22.21 14.17
CA GLY A 97 13.90 23.63 14.48
C GLY A 97 13.60 23.94 15.95
N SER A 98 13.15 22.96 16.75
CA SER A 98 12.81 23.18 18.16
C SER A 98 13.99 23.71 18.98
N GLU A 99 13.73 24.68 19.83
CA GLU A 99 14.72 25.32 20.71
C GLU A 99 14.64 24.78 22.13
N ILE A 100 15.79 24.39 22.69
CA ILE A 100 15.92 23.79 24.01
C ILE A 100 16.90 24.64 24.83
N ILE A 101 16.45 25.11 26.00
CA ILE A 101 17.24 25.93 26.93
C ILE A 101 17.36 25.22 28.26
N PRO A 102 18.52 24.57 28.54
CA PRO A 102 18.77 23.93 29.81
C PRO A 102 18.95 24.98 30.92
N GLY A 103 18.16 24.89 31.99
CA GLY A 103 18.38 25.69 33.20
C GLY A 103 17.73 27.07 33.25
N PHE A 104 16.60 27.29 32.56
CA PHE A 104 15.87 28.56 32.60
C PHE A 104 15.57 29.03 34.04
N SER A 105 16.28 30.07 34.48
CA SER A 105 16.14 30.69 35.80
C SER A 105 15.69 32.15 35.71
N GLY A 106 14.77 32.50 34.81
CA GLY A 106 14.12 33.84 34.74
C GLY A 106 15.02 35.03 34.35
N ASP A 107 16.31 34.97 34.68
CA ASP A 107 17.32 36.00 34.49
C ASP A 107 18.15 35.56 33.27
N GLY A 108 17.74 35.98 32.07
CA GLY A 108 18.18 35.44 30.77
C GLY A 108 19.66 35.61 30.39
N GLU A 109 20.58 35.81 31.33
CA GLU A 109 22.01 36.00 31.06
C GLU A 109 22.80 34.70 31.30
N GLY A 110 23.42 34.17 30.23
CA GLY A 110 24.40 33.08 30.33
C GLY A 110 23.90 31.65 30.08
N LEU A 111 22.66 31.48 29.60
CA LEU A 111 22.06 30.17 29.30
C LEU A 111 22.50 29.63 27.94
N LEU A 112 22.88 28.35 27.90
CA LEU A 112 23.15 27.63 26.65
C LEU A 112 21.82 27.34 25.93
N ARG A 113 21.78 27.53 24.61
CA ARG A 113 20.62 27.23 23.78
C ARG A 113 21.01 26.20 22.73
N TYR A 114 20.21 25.15 22.61
CA TYR A 114 20.37 24.11 21.60
C TYR A 114 19.21 24.16 20.63
N ARG A 115 19.50 23.97 19.34
CA ARG A 115 18.49 23.77 18.30
C ARG A 115 18.51 22.32 17.84
N PHE A 116 17.36 21.68 17.87
CA PHE A 116 17.22 20.31 17.39
C PHE A 116 17.15 20.28 15.85
N LYS A 117 18.02 19.53 15.20
CA LYS A 117 18.09 19.40 13.75
C LYS A 117 18.06 17.93 13.35
N VAL A 118 17.04 17.53 12.59
CA VAL A 118 16.98 16.19 11.99
C VAL A 118 17.87 16.18 10.74
N MET A 119 18.74 15.18 10.63
CA MET A 119 19.60 15.03 9.46
C MET A 119 18.78 14.35 8.33
N PRO A 120 18.84 14.86 7.08
CA PRO A 120 18.24 14.15 5.96
C PRO A 120 18.93 12.79 5.83
N ALA A 121 18.14 11.71 5.78
CA ALA A 121 18.68 10.38 5.56
C ALA A 121 19.48 10.39 4.26
N GLN A 122 20.76 9.97 4.33
CA GLN A 122 21.50 9.64 3.12
C GLN A 122 20.68 8.56 2.39
N GLU A 123 20.49 8.74 1.08
CA GLU A 123 19.54 8.01 0.24
C GLU A 123 19.88 6.51 0.01
N SER A 124 20.56 5.87 0.96
CA SER A 124 21.14 4.54 0.82
C SER A 124 20.70 3.49 1.85
N ASP A 125 19.62 3.71 2.61
CA ASP A 125 19.09 2.65 3.48
C ASP A 125 17.70 2.21 3.02
N LYS A 126 17.67 0.99 2.48
CA LYS A 126 16.47 0.19 2.22
C LYS A 126 15.53 0.33 3.42
N LYS A 127 14.26 0.70 3.17
CA LYS A 127 13.18 0.61 4.17
C LYS A 127 13.04 -0.84 4.63
N GLN A 128 13.85 -1.30 5.58
CA GLN A 128 13.60 -2.53 6.31
C GLN A 128 12.45 -2.24 7.27
N LEU A 129 11.25 -2.56 6.80
CA LEU A 129 10.13 -2.83 7.69
C LEU A 129 10.56 -4.01 8.57
N ASN A 130 10.76 -3.78 9.86
CA ASN A 130 11.13 -4.83 10.82
C ASN A 130 9.92 -5.76 11.07
N ILE A 131 9.58 -6.57 10.06
CA ILE A 131 8.53 -7.57 10.11
C ILE A 131 9.20 -8.88 10.52
N VAL A 132 9.07 -9.22 11.79
CA VAL A 132 9.52 -10.51 12.32
C VAL A 132 8.51 -11.57 11.86
N LEU A 133 8.75 -12.17 10.69
CA LEU A 133 8.02 -13.34 10.22
C LEU A 133 8.75 -14.60 10.72
N ASP A 134 8.07 -15.45 11.47
CA ASP A 134 8.64 -16.75 11.90
C ASP A 134 8.92 -17.63 10.66
N ALA A 135 10.08 -18.29 10.64
CA ALA A 135 10.54 -19.16 9.56
C ALA A 135 9.52 -20.27 9.23
N GLU A 136 8.73 -20.73 10.20
CA GLU A 136 7.64 -21.70 9.97
C GLU A 136 6.53 -21.16 9.06
N HIS A 137 6.30 -19.85 9.07
CA HIS A 137 5.28 -19.18 8.28
C HIS A 137 5.78 -18.72 6.89
N ALA A 138 7.08 -18.86 6.64
CA ALA A 138 7.75 -18.50 5.38
C ALA A 138 8.03 -19.72 4.46
N LYS A 139 7.39 -20.87 4.72
CA LYS A 139 7.65 -22.12 4.00
C LYS A 139 6.76 -22.32 2.77
N CYS A 140 7.34 -22.84 1.71
CA CYS A 140 6.62 -23.26 0.52
C CYS A 140 5.84 -24.56 0.79
N SER A 141 4.54 -24.59 0.56
CA SER A 141 3.75 -25.83 0.76
C SER A 141 3.99 -26.93 -0.29
N ILE A 142 4.84 -26.69 -1.30
CA ILE A 142 5.27 -27.70 -2.29
C ILE A 142 6.56 -28.39 -1.84
N CYS A 143 7.62 -27.63 -1.53
CA CYS A 143 8.94 -28.17 -1.16
C CYS A 143 9.22 -28.15 0.35
N LEU A 144 8.33 -27.59 1.15
CA LEU A 144 8.38 -27.49 2.62
C LEU A 144 9.57 -26.70 3.20
N ASN A 145 10.41 -26.11 2.34
CA ASN A 145 11.50 -25.21 2.70
C ASN A 145 11.07 -23.74 2.63
N VAL A 146 11.80 -22.84 3.30
CA VAL A 146 11.61 -21.36 3.23
C VAL A 146 11.52 -20.93 1.76
N TRP A 147 10.67 -20.00 1.36
CA TRP A 147 10.51 -19.67 -0.07
C TRP A 147 11.85 -19.33 -0.77
N HIS A 148 11.93 -19.57 -2.09
CA HIS A 148 13.04 -19.14 -2.95
C HIS A 148 12.46 -18.46 -4.19
N ASP A 149 12.83 -17.21 -4.44
CA ASP A 149 12.24 -16.37 -5.49
C ASP A 149 10.70 -16.39 -5.40
N VAL A 150 10.15 -15.78 -4.35
CA VAL A 150 8.75 -15.98 -3.96
C VAL A 150 7.77 -15.51 -5.05
N VAL A 151 6.78 -16.36 -5.37
CA VAL A 151 5.62 -16.02 -6.19
C VAL A 151 4.32 -16.10 -5.39
N THR A 152 3.42 -15.17 -5.64
CA THR A 152 2.09 -15.11 -5.01
C THR A 152 1.01 -15.42 -6.04
N VAL A 153 0.08 -16.33 -5.70
CA VAL A 153 -1.03 -16.72 -6.57
C VAL A 153 -2.34 -16.05 -6.14
N ALA A 154 -3.06 -15.43 -7.07
CA ALA A 154 -4.37 -14.81 -6.80
C ALA A 154 -5.52 -15.70 -7.31
N PRO A 155 -6.70 -15.68 -6.65
CA PRO A 155 -7.12 -14.74 -5.60
C PRO A 155 -6.78 -15.17 -4.16
N CYS A 156 -6.24 -16.37 -3.95
CA CYS A 156 -6.06 -16.92 -2.60
C CYS A 156 -4.82 -16.41 -1.84
N LEU A 157 -3.93 -15.68 -2.51
CA LEU A 157 -2.71 -15.05 -1.96
C LEU A 157 -1.74 -16.03 -1.28
N HIS A 158 -1.75 -17.31 -1.65
CA HIS A 158 -0.76 -18.27 -1.19
C HIS A 158 0.58 -18.06 -1.92
N ASN A 159 1.67 -18.33 -1.21
CA ASN A 159 3.04 -18.06 -1.66
C ASN A 159 3.82 -19.36 -1.86
N PHE A 160 4.64 -19.38 -2.90
CA PHE A 160 5.43 -20.55 -3.31
C PHE A 160 6.79 -20.10 -3.85
N CYS A 161 7.75 -21.02 -3.94
CA CYS A 161 8.96 -20.76 -4.73
C CYS A 161 8.58 -20.68 -6.22
N ASN A 162 9.22 -19.78 -7.00
CA ASN A 162 8.96 -19.64 -8.44
C ASN A 162 9.09 -20.98 -9.16
N GLY A 163 10.24 -21.65 -9.01
CA GLY A 163 10.49 -22.96 -9.63
C GLY A 163 9.46 -24.03 -9.24
N CYS A 164 9.10 -24.10 -7.96
CA CYS A 164 8.10 -25.08 -7.49
C CYS A 164 6.72 -24.85 -8.12
N PHE A 165 6.26 -23.60 -8.16
CA PHE A 165 4.96 -23.30 -8.73
C PHE A 165 4.96 -23.37 -10.26
N SER A 166 6.06 -23.01 -10.93
CA SER A 166 6.23 -23.18 -12.37
C SER A 166 6.14 -24.65 -12.81
N GLU A 167 6.74 -25.57 -12.06
CA GLU A 167 6.59 -27.02 -12.31
C GLU A 167 5.14 -27.48 -12.11
N TRP A 168 4.50 -27.01 -11.04
CA TRP A 168 3.09 -27.31 -10.78
C TRP A 168 2.18 -26.79 -11.89
N LEU A 169 2.42 -25.56 -12.33
CA LEU A 169 1.71 -24.89 -13.41
C LEU A 169 1.78 -25.72 -14.71
N ARG A 170 2.99 -26.13 -15.10
CA ARG A 170 3.22 -26.98 -16.29
C ARG A 170 2.43 -28.29 -16.21
N ARG A 171 2.57 -29.04 -15.12
CA ARG A 171 1.88 -30.34 -14.92
C ARG A 171 0.37 -30.20 -14.80
N SER A 172 -0.12 -29.09 -14.25
CA SER A 172 -1.55 -28.85 -14.11
C SER A 172 -2.19 -28.53 -15.45
N GLN A 173 -1.51 -27.76 -16.31
CA GLN A 173 -2.00 -27.41 -17.65
C GLN A 173 -2.08 -28.63 -18.58
N GLU A 174 -1.21 -29.62 -18.41
CA GLU A 174 -1.27 -30.90 -19.14
C GLU A 174 -2.51 -31.74 -18.78
N LYS A 175 -3.03 -31.60 -17.55
CA LYS A 175 -4.09 -32.47 -17.01
C LYS A 175 -5.45 -31.80 -16.88
N ARG A 176 -5.51 -30.47 -16.74
CA ARG A 176 -6.73 -29.71 -16.44
C ARG A 176 -6.71 -28.36 -17.15
N ALA A 177 -7.90 -27.91 -17.54
CA ALA A 177 -8.09 -26.60 -18.15
C ALA A 177 -7.84 -25.43 -17.18
N ASP A 178 -8.17 -25.63 -15.90
CA ASP A 178 -7.93 -24.68 -14.82
C ASP A 178 -6.77 -25.15 -13.94
N VAL A 179 -5.91 -24.22 -13.55
CA VAL A 179 -4.83 -24.49 -12.61
C VAL A 179 -5.30 -24.18 -11.21
N LEU A 180 -5.13 -25.16 -10.31
CA LEU A 180 -5.56 -25.06 -8.92
C LEU A 180 -4.37 -24.74 -8.03
N CYS A 181 -4.60 -23.93 -7.00
CA CYS A 181 -3.60 -23.64 -5.98
C CYS A 181 -3.22 -24.94 -5.26
N PRO A 182 -1.93 -25.28 -5.14
CA PRO A 182 -1.48 -26.48 -4.43
C PRO A 182 -1.96 -26.55 -2.97
N GLN A 183 -2.09 -25.40 -2.31
CA GLN A 183 -2.42 -25.30 -0.90
C GLN A 183 -3.91 -25.36 -0.62
N CYS A 184 -4.71 -24.54 -1.30
CA CYS A 184 -6.14 -24.40 -1.01
C CYS A 184 -7.06 -24.91 -2.12
N ARG A 185 -6.50 -25.41 -3.24
CA ARG A 185 -7.21 -25.90 -4.42
C ARG A 185 -8.13 -24.88 -5.11
N SER A 186 -8.07 -23.61 -4.73
CA SER A 186 -8.78 -22.53 -5.44
C SER A 186 -8.21 -22.35 -6.85
N VAL A 187 -9.06 -21.98 -7.81
CA VAL A 187 -8.63 -21.69 -9.18
C VAL A 187 -7.69 -20.49 -9.18
N VAL A 188 -6.47 -20.69 -9.69
CA VAL A 188 -5.47 -19.65 -9.85
C VAL A 188 -5.81 -18.85 -11.10
N GLN A 189 -5.99 -17.55 -10.90
CA GLN A 189 -6.29 -16.60 -11.98
C GLN A 189 -5.05 -15.82 -12.38
N PHE A 190 -4.12 -15.66 -11.45
CA PHE A 190 -2.95 -14.83 -11.62
C PHE A 190 -1.80 -15.35 -10.76
N VAL A 191 -0.58 -15.24 -11.25
CA VAL A 191 0.62 -15.48 -10.47
C VAL A 191 1.68 -14.44 -10.84
N GLY A 192 2.39 -13.91 -9.84
CA GLY A 192 3.48 -12.97 -10.07
C GLY A 192 4.53 -13.07 -8.97
N ARG A 193 5.74 -12.61 -9.28
CA ARG A 193 6.84 -12.49 -8.31
C ARG A 193 6.47 -11.47 -7.24
N ASN A 194 6.82 -11.76 -5.99
CA ASN A 194 6.56 -10.91 -4.85
C ASN A 194 7.88 -10.39 -4.27
N HIS A 195 8.31 -9.22 -4.76
CA HIS A 195 9.57 -8.59 -4.35
C HIS A 195 9.63 -8.27 -2.85
N PHE A 196 8.49 -8.00 -2.23
CA PHE A 196 8.43 -7.74 -0.80
C PHE A 196 8.71 -9.01 0.02
N LEU A 197 8.06 -10.13 -0.32
CA LEU A 197 8.33 -11.40 0.35
C LEU A 197 9.71 -11.95 0.03
N HIS A 198 10.27 -11.63 -1.14
CA HIS A 198 11.65 -11.94 -1.46
C HIS A 198 12.64 -11.18 -0.57
N GLY A 199 12.36 -9.92 -0.21
CA GLY A 199 13.17 -9.20 0.79
C GLY A 199 13.12 -9.86 2.17
N ILE A 200 11.93 -10.33 2.60
CA ILE A 200 11.77 -11.04 3.88
C ILE A 200 12.48 -12.40 3.85
N GLU A 201 12.43 -13.11 2.72
CA GLU A 201 13.20 -14.33 2.48
C GLU A 201 14.71 -14.07 2.66
N GLU A 202 15.26 -13.04 2.03
CA GLU A 202 16.68 -12.68 2.14
C GLU A 202 17.06 -12.35 3.59
N ASP A 203 16.22 -11.58 4.30
CA ASP A 203 16.44 -11.22 5.71
C ASP A 203 16.40 -12.47 6.62
N LEU A 204 15.49 -13.42 6.38
CA LEU A 204 15.41 -14.68 7.13
C LEU A 204 16.64 -15.57 6.92
N LEU A 205 17.11 -15.68 5.67
CA LEU A 205 18.30 -16.46 5.33
C LEU A 205 19.61 -15.81 5.80
N GLN A 206 19.60 -14.50 6.11
CA GLN A 206 20.72 -13.82 6.78
C GLN A 206 20.69 -14.01 8.30
N ALA A 207 19.51 -14.11 8.89
CA ALA A 207 19.36 -14.32 10.33
C ALA A 207 19.65 -15.75 10.77
N ASP A 208 19.38 -16.75 9.92
CA ASP A 208 19.65 -18.16 10.18
C ASP A 208 20.17 -18.89 8.93
N ASP A 209 21.49 -19.08 8.88
CA ASP A 209 22.18 -19.79 7.79
C ASP A 209 21.74 -21.27 7.66
N SER A 210 21.17 -21.89 8.71
CA SER A 210 20.72 -23.29 8.66
C SER A 210 19.48 -23.49 7.76
N LEU A 211 18.77 -22.41 7.44
CA LEU A 211 17.61 -22.41 6.55
C LEU A 211 18.00 -22.35 5.05
N ARG A 212 19.28 -22.14 4.74
CA ARG A 212 19.77 -22.04 3.36
C ARG A 212 19.79 -23.40 2.66
N ARG A 213 19.26 -23.40 1.44
CA ARG A 213 19.38 -24.53 0.51
C ARG A 213 20.80 -24.65 -0.03
N SER A 214 21.16 -25.85 -0.49
CA SER A 214 22.40 -26.02 -1.23
C SER A 214 22.36 -25.27 -2.57
N ALA A 215 23.53 -24.93 -3.11
CA ALA A 215 23.64 -24.24 -4.39
C ALA A 215 23.06 -25.08 -5.54
N GLU A 216 23.18 -26.40 -5.45
CA GLU A 216 22.64 -27.34 -6.42
C GLU A 216 21.11 -27.34 -6.43
N GLU A 217 20.47 -27.29 -5.26
CA GLU A 217 19.00 -27.22 -5.16
C GLU A 217 18.46 -25.89 -5.68
N ILE A 218 19.15 -24.78 -5.40
CA ILE A 218 18.80 -23.46 -5.92
C ILE A 218 18.87 -23.45 -7.44
N ALA A 219 19.97 -23.96 -8.02
CA ALA A 219 20.14 -24.04 -9.47
C ALA A 219 19.03 -24.86 -10.14
N VAL A 220 18.59 -25.95 -9.51
CA VAL A 220 17.46 -26.75 -9.98
C VAL A 220 16.15 -25.94 -9.93
N LEU A 221 15.86 -25.24 -8.84
CA LEU A 221 14.67 -24.38 -8.72
C LEU A 221 14.66 -23.26 -9.77
N ASP A 222 15.79 -22.60 -9.98
CA ASP A 222 15.94 -21.53 -10.96
C ASP A 222 15.77 -22.06 -12.39
N SER A 223 16.21 -23.29 -12.67
CA SER A 223 16.02 -23.94 -13.98
C SER A 223 14.54 -24.11 -14.35
N TYR A 224 13.67 -24.26 -13.35
CA TYR A 224 12.22 -24.39 -13.53
C TYR A 224 11.48 -23.05 -13.47
N ALA A 225 12.11 -21.99 -12.95
CA ALA A 225 11.49 -20.69 -12.74
C ALA A 225 11.12 -20.01 -14.07
N SER A 226 9.84 -20.07 -14.42
CA SER A 226 9.31 -19.53 -15.68
C SER A 226 8.56 -18.21 -15.52
N ILE A 227 8.23 -17.82 -14.29
CA ILE A 227 7.40 -16.65 -14.00
C ILE A 227 8.29 -15.42 -13.84
N ARG A 228 8.49 -14.66 -14.92
CA ARG A 228 9.30 -13.43 -14.92
C ARG A 228 8.47 -12.16 -14.79
N SER A 229 7.24 -12.20 -15.27
CA SER A 229 6.25 -11.13 -15.21
C SER A 229 4.92 -11.70 -14.72
N PRO A 230 3.99 -10.84 -14.27
CA PRO A 230 2.71 -11.32 -13.79
C PRO A 230 1.91 -12.04 -14.89
N LEU A 231 1.66 -13.33 -14.71
CA LEU A 231 0.96 -14.18 -15.68
C LEU A 231 -0.54 -14.21 -15.34
N VAL A 232 -1.37 -13.84 -16.32
CA VAL A 232 -2.82 -14.03 -16.25
C VAL A 232 -3.13 -15.43 -16.77
N MET A 233 -3.71 -16.26 -15.91
CA MET A 233 -4.17 -17.59 -16.28
C MET A 233 -5.53 -17.45 -16.97
N SER A 234 -5.59 -17.72 -18.27
CA SER A 234 -6.85 -17.66 -19.00
C SER A 234 -7.76 -18.77 -18.47
N THR A 235 -8.83 -18.37 -17.78
CA THR A 235 -9.97 -19.28 -17.61
C THR A 235 -10.54 -19.51 -18.99
N SER A 236 -10.47 -20.74 -19.48
CA SER A 236 -11.13 -21.15 -20.71
C SER A 236 -12.64 -21.03 -20.51
N ARG A 237 -13.19 -19.83 -20.73
CA ARG A 237 -14.61 -19.65 -21.01
C ARG A 237 -14.90 -20.47 -22.28
N ARG A 238 -15.66 -21.56 -22.12
CA ARG A 238 -16.21 -22.37 -23.22
C ARG A 238 -16.83 -21.45 -24.28
N LYS A 239 -16.06 -21.16 -25.34
CA LYS A 239 -16.55 -20.51 -26.54
C LYS A 239 -17.20 -21.61 -27.38
N ARG A 240 -18.51 -21.50 -27.56
CA ARG A 240 -19.32 -22.30 -28.49
C ARG A 240 -18.56 -22.44 -29.82
N SER A 241 -18.44 -23.67 -30.28
CA SER A 241 -17.84 -24.08 -31.54
C SER A 241 -18.34 -23.24 -32.72
N ARG A 242 -17.44 -22.41 -33.26
CA ARG A 242 -17.48 -21.95 -34.64
C ARG A 242 -16.08 -22.16 -35.21
N SER A 243 -15.99 -23.14 -36.09
CA SER A 243 -14.83 -23.47 -36.92
C SER A 243 -14.46 -22.29 -37.81
N VAL A 244 -13.29 -21.69 -37.60
CA VAL A 244 -12.57 -20.80 -38.54
C VAL A 244 -11.06 -20.97 -38.26
N PRO A 245 -10.20 -21.03 -39.30
CA PRO A 245 -8.94 -21.77 -39.26
C PRO A 245 -7.79 -20.97 -38.66
N ASP A 246 -6.71 -21.72 -38.43
CA ASP A 246 -5.34 -21.28 -38.19
C ASP A 246 -5.01 -19.95 -38.87
N ASN A 247 -4.79 -18.90 -38.08
CA ASN A 247 -4.21 -17.67 -38.57
C ASN A 247 -3.42 -16.99 -37.45
N GLU A 248 -2.11 -17.16 -37.54
CA GLU A 248 -1.02 -16.28 -37.14
C GLU A 248 -1.24 -15.28 -36.01
N ASN A 249 -0.34 -15.38 -35.05
CA ASN A 249 0.04 -14.43 -34.00
C ASN A 249 -0.01 -12.95 -34.46
N ARG A 250 -1.20 -12.32 -34.46
CA ARG A 250 -1.33 -10.87 -34.62
C ARG A 250 -0.97 -10.21 -33.29
N GLU A 251 0.29 -9.84 -33.15
CA GLU A 251 0.72 -8.86 -32.15
C GLU A 251 -0.21 -7.65 -32.26
N VAL A 252 -0.97 -7.36 -31.20
CA VAL A 252 -1.90 -6.22 -31.16
C VAL A 252 -1.06 -4.95 -31.11
N ALA A 253 -0.68 -4.43 -32.27
CA ALA A 253 0.19 -3.28 -32.38
C ALA A 253 -0.52 -1.99 -31.92
N CYS A 254 0.23 -1.08 -31.32
CA CYS A 254 -0.28 0.25 -30.95
C CYS A 254 -0.56 1.08 -32.21
N ARG A 255 -1.74 1.72 -32.28
CA ARG A 255 -2.14 2.55 -33.44
C ARG A 255 -1.18 3.72 -33.69
N GLN A 256 -0.63 4.29 -32.63
CA GLN A 256 0.29 5.42 -32.74
C GLN A 256 1.69 5.04 -33.21
N CYS A 257 2.04 3.74 -33.33
CA CYS A 257 3.26 3.33 -34.01
C CYS A 257 3.17 3.56 -35.53
N ALA A 258 2.01 3.28 -36.12
CA ALA A 258 1.80 3.39 -37.56
C ALA A 258 1.31 4.77 -37.98
N THR A 259 0.39 5.36 -37.22
CA THR A 259 -0.35 6.56 -37.60
C THR A 259 -0.22 7.64 -36.55
N GLU A 260 -0.05 8.89 -36.99
CA GLU A 260 -0.06 10.03 -36.09
C GLU A 260 -1.49 10.37 -35.67
N PHE A 261 -1.72 10.52 -34.36
CA PHE A 261 -2.99 10.98 -33.82
C PHE A 261 -2.73 12.18 -32.92
N ALA A 262 -3.52 13.25 -33.11
CA ALA A 262 -3.43 14.51 -32.36
C ALA A 262 -1.97 15.02 -32.19
N GLY A 263 -1.19 15.01 -33.28
CA GLY A 263 0.19 15.50 -33.27
C GLY A 263 1.24 14.53 -32.71
N TYR A 264 0.87 13.27 -32.39
CA TYR A 264 1.78 12.30 -31.78
C TYR A 264 1.82 10.96 -32.51
N LYS A 265 3.04 10.51 -32.78
CA LYS A 265 3.40 9.19 -33.28
C LYS A 265 4.47 8.59 -32.37
N CYS A 266 4.33 7.30 -32.03
CA CYS A 266 5.31 6.59 -31.21
C CYS A 266 6.68 6.55 -31.91
N ASN A 267 7.73 6.57 -31.12
CA ASN A 267 9.10 6.33 -31.55
C ASN A 267 9.57 4.96 -31.01
N PRO A 268 10.76 4.45 -31.42
CA PRO A 268 11.24 3.15 -30.97
C PRO A 268 11.44 3.00 -29.45
N SER A 269 11.61 4.11 -28.73
CA SER A 269 11.76 4.13 -27.26
C SER A 269 10.43 4.29 -26.50
N THR A 270 9.30 4.45 -27.20
CA THR A 270 8.00 4.65 -26.56
C THR A 270 7.58 3.39 -25.80
N VAL A 271 7.39 3.53 -24.49
CA VAL A 271 6.81 2.48 -23.65
C VAL A 271 5.32 2.38 -23.94
N HIS A 272 4.82 1.15 -24.08
CA HIS A 272 3.41 0.89 -24.36
C HIS A 272 2.71 0.26 -23.15
N LEU A 273 1.46 0.65 -22.95
CA LEU A 273 0.55 0.13 -21.95
C LEU A 273 -0.50 -0.73 -22.64
N GLN A 274 -0.78 -1.91 -22.06
CA GLN A 274 -1.89 -2.74 -22.47
C GLN A 274 -3.14 -2.37 -21.67
N CYS A 275 -4.24 -2.05 -22.36
CA CYS A 275 -5.51 -1.77 -21.72
C CYS A 275 -6.08 -3.01 -21.04
N HIS A 276 -6.40 -2.92 -19.77
CA HIS A 276 -6.99 -4.03 -19.01
C HIS A 276 -8.40 -4.39 -19.49
N GLY A 277 -9.17 -3.42 -19.99
CA GLY A 277 -10.55 -3.65 -20.41
C GLY A 277 -10.69 -4.33 -21.77
N CYS A 278 -9.86 -3.97 -22.76
CA CYS A 278 -9.98 -4.45 -24.14
C CYS A 278 -8.74 -5.18 -24.68
N GLY A 279 -7.62 -5.17 -23.96
CA GLY A 279 -6.35 -5.76 -24.40
C GLY A 279 -5.58 -4.96 -25.45
N GLY A 280 -6.12 -3.82 -25.90
CA GLY A 280 -5.48 -2.95 -26.90
C GLY A 280 -4.28 -2.18 -26.35
N MET A 281 -3.30 -1.89 -27.23
CA MET A 281 -2.07 -1.20 -26.88
C MET A 281 -2.17 0.32 -27.10
N MET A 282 -1.66 1.11 -26.15
CA MET A 282 -1.54 2.57 -26.23
C MET A 282 -0.16 3.03 -25.73
N PRO A 283 0.38 4.17 -26.17
CA PRO A 283 1.64 4.67 -25.62
C PRO A 283 1.44 5.18 -24.18
N SER A 284 2.43 4.97 -23.32
CA SER A 284 2.49 5.59 -22.00
C SER A 284 2.82 7.08 -22.15
N ARG A 285 1.90 7.96 -21.74
CA ARG A 285 2.01 9.41 -21.85
C ARG A 285 1.44 10.08 -20.60
N THR A 286 2.22 10.95 -19.98
CA THR A 286 1.85 11.66 -18.75
C THR A 286 1.12 12.98 -18.97
N ASN A 287 1.13 13.52 -20.20
CA ASN A 287 0.87 14.94 -20.43
C ASN A 287 -0.57 15.31 -20.80
N ASN A 288 -1.49 14.35 -20.95
CA ASN A 288 -2.84 14.64 -21.46
C ASN A 288 -3.94 14.21 -20.49
N VAL A 289 -4.17 12.91 -20.40
CA VAL A 289 -5.28 12.33 -19.64
C VAL A 289 -4.76 11.14 -18.85
N PRO A 290 -5.30 10.87 -17.65
CA PRO A 290 -4.93 9.69 -16.89
C PRO A 290 -5.09 8.43 -17.74
N GLN A 291 -4.11 7.55 -17.65
CA GLN A 291 -4.12 6.26 -18.36
C GLN A 291 -4.17 5.07 -17.40
N GLN A 292 -4.02 5.31 -16.10
CA GLN A 292 -4.01 4.32 -15.04
C GLN A 292 -5.05 4.68 -13.98
N CYS A 293 -5.76 3.66 -13.50
CA CYS A 293 -6.73 3.82 -12.44
C CYS A 293 -6.03 3.82 -11.08
N LEU A 294 -6.13 4.92 -10.31
CA LEU A 294 -5.51 4.98 -8.97
C LEU A 294 -6.00 3.87 -8.02
N GLY A 295 -7.24 3.42 -8.16
CA GLY A 295 -7.80 2.36 -7.30
C GLY A 295 -7.28 0.94 -7.55
N CYS A 296 -6.61 0.66 -8.68
CA CYS A 296 -6.10 -0.68 -8.99
C CYS A 296 -4.80 -0.72 -9.81
N ASP A 297 -4.22 0.43 -10.14
CA ASP A 297 -3.00 0.65 -10.94
C ASP A 297 -3.01 0.08 -12.36
N ARG A 298 -4.16 -0.44 -12.82
CA ARG A 298 -4.32 -0.99 -14.17
C ARG A 298 -4.53 0.11 -15.19
N ALA A 299 -4.03 -0.12 -16.41
CA ALA A 299 -4.13 0.81 -17.51
C ALA A 299 -5.46 0.69 -18.27
N PHE A 300 -6.04 1.83 -18.68
CA PHE A 300 -7.30 1.91 -19.41
C PHE A 300 -7.21 2.92 -20.55
N CYS A 301 -7.63 2.52 -21.75
CA CYS A 301 -7.42 3.31 -22.96
C CYS A 301 -8.56 4.25 -23.34
N GLY A 302 -9.71 4.17 -22.67
CA GLY A 302 -10.92 4.91 -23.04
C GLY A 302 -10.71 6.43 -23.06
N ALA A 303 -10.31 7.01 -21.93
CA ALA A 303 -10.03 8.44 -21.82
C ALA A 303 -8.93 8.89 -22.81
N TYR A 304 -7.86 8.10 -22.94
CA TYR A 304 -6.76 8.40 -23.85
C TYR A 304 -7.21 8.51 -25.30
N TRP A 305 -7.80 7.45 -25.87
CA TRP A 305 -8.19 7.45 -27.27
C TRP A 305 -9.31 8.44 -27.56
N HIS A 306 -10.21 8.68 -26.60
CA HIS A 306 -11.21 9.74 -26.70
C HIS A 306 -10.57 11.12 -26.84
N ALA A 307 -9.60 11.44 -25.97
CA ALA A 307 -8.85 12.70 -26.03
C ALA A 307 -8.00 12.84 -27.31
N GLN A 308 -7.65 11.74 -27.98
CA GLN A 308 -6.97 11.75 -29.29
C GLN A 308 -7.95 11.82 -30.48
N GLY A 309 -9.27 11.90 -30.25
CA GLY A 309 -10.28 11.92 -31.31
C GLY A 309 -10.44 10.56 -32.02
N VAL A 310 -9.98 9.47 -31.41
CA VAL A 310 -9.98 8.15 -32.02
C VAL A 310 -11.27 7.41 -31.65
N ALA A 311 -12.17 7.30 -32.63
CA ALA A 311 -13.40 6.53 -32.48
C ALA A 311 -13.16 5.02 -32.51
N ARG A 312 -14.12 4.28 -31.93
CA ARG A 312 -14.17 2.82 -31.97
C ARG A 312 -14.32 2.35 -33.42
N GLY A 313 -13.44 1.47 -33.87
CA GLY A 313 -13.49 0.88 -35.22
C GLY A 313 -13.19 -0.61 -35.18
N ASP A 314 -13.65 -1.36 -36.18
CA ASP A 314 -13.68 -2.83 -36.17
C ASP A 314 -12.29 -3.51 -36.16
N ALA A 315 -11.23 -2.77 -36.51
CA ALA A 315 -9.88 -3.33 -36.64
C ALA A 315 -9.07 -3.35 -35.33
N TYR A 316 -9.43 -2.54 -34.32
CA TYR A 316 -8.61 -2.41 -33.10
C TYR A 316 -9.48 -2.30 -31.83
N PRO A 317 -9.14 -3.05 -30.76
CA PRO A 317 -9.92 -3.02 -29.54
C PRO A 317 -9.70 -1.69 -28.78
N ILE A 318 -10.72 -0.84 -28.75
CA ILE A 318 -10.75 0.42 -27.98
C ILE A 318 -11.94 0.39 -27.01
N CYS A 319 -11.66 0.74 -25.75
CA CYS A 319 -12.69 0.90 -24.72
C CYS A 319 -13.49 2.18 -24.93
N SER A 320 -14.76 2.14 -24.54
CA SER A 320 -15.60 3.33 -24.48
C SER A 320 -15.05 4.34 -23.46
N PRO A 321 -15.22 5.66 -23.66
CA PRO A 321 -14.77 6.68 -22.70
C PRO A 321 -15.33 6.43 -21.28
N GLU A 322 -16.56 5.94 -21.18
CA GLU A 322 -17.28 5.74 -19.92
C GLU A 322 -16.67 4.62 -19.06
N THR A 323 -15.81 3.78 -19.65
CA THR A 323 -15.12 2.73 -18.90
C THR A 323 -14.07 3.28 -17.94
N PHE A 324 -13.58 4.51 -18.19
CA PHE A 324 -12.53 5.15 -17.42
C PHE A 324 -12.68 6.67 -17.47
N GLN A 325 -13.36 7.23 -16.46
CA GLN A 325 -13.68 8.65 -16.37
C GLN A 325 -13.71 9.12 -14.90
N PRO A 326 -13.74 10.44 -14.62
CA PRO A 326 -13.85 10.99 -13.27
C PRO A 326 -15.07 10.46 -12.51
N ILE A 327 -14.93 10.31 -11.20
CA ILE A 327 -16.03 9.90 -10.31
C ILE A 327 -17.22 10.86 -10.41
N ALA A 328 -16.96 12.17 -10.42
CA ALA A 328 -17.99 13.21 -10.49
C ALA A 328 -18.83 13.17 -11.78
N GLU A 329 -18.27 12.67 -12.87
CA GLU A 329 -18.91 12.63 -14.19
C GLU A 329 -19.73 11.34 -14.41
N ARG A 330 -19.71 10.41 -13.46
CA ARG A 330 -20.44 9.14 -13.56
C ARG A 330 -21.88 9.29 -13.11
N ILE A 331 -22.78 8.79 -13.95
CA ILE A 331 -24.21 8.73 -13.68
C ILE A 331 -24.60 7.30 -13.30
N THR A 332 -25.16 7.13 -12.09
CA THR A 332 -25.59 5.84 -11.54
C THR A 332 -27.10 5.86 -11.36
N THR A 333 -27.80 5.23 -12.30
CA THR A 333 -29.27 5.18 -12.30
C THR A 333 -29.84 3.96 -11.57
N ARG A 334 -29.03 2.93 -11.34
CA ARG A 334 -29.42 1.68 -10.70
C ARG A 334 -28.37 1.23 -9.70
N MET A 335 -28.81 0.56 -8.65
CA MET A 335 -27.93 -0.01 -7.63
C MET A 335 -26.86 -0.92 -8.27
N PRO A 336 -25.56 -0.60 -8.14
CA PRO A 336 -24.53 -1.48 -8.68
C PRO A 336 -24.53 -2.85 -8.01
N PHE A 337 -24.34 -3.91 -8.79
CA PHE A 337 -24.39 -5.30 -8.31
C PHE A 337 -23.43 -5.59 -7.14
N TRP A 338 -22.32 -4.87 -7.05
CA TRP A 338 -21.28 -5.06 -6.03
C TRP A 338 -21.61 -4.42 -4.68
N VAL A 339 -22.66 -3.58 -4.61
CA VAL A 339 -23.03 -2.88 -3.37
C VAL A 339 -23.41 -3.87 -2.27
N HIS A 340 -23.03 -3.57 -1.02
CA HIS A 340 -23.28 -4.43 0.15
C HIS A 340 -22.81 -5.87 -0.06
N GLU A 341 -21.63 -6.08 -0.64
CA GLU A 341 -21.04 -7.42 -0.79
C GLU A 341 -21.94 -8.39 -1.59
N LYS A 342 -22.67 -7.85 -2.58
CA LYS A 342 -23.67 -8.56 -3.41
C LYS A 342 -24.88 -9.09 -2.63
N ASN A 343 -25.12 -8.59 -1.42
CA ASN A 343 -26.28 -8.94 -0.64
C ASN A 343 -27.52 -8.22 -1.18
N ARG A 344 -28.33 -8.94 -1.96
CA ARG A 344 -29.53 -8.40 -2.60
C ARG A 344 -30.54 -7.83 -1.60
N HIS A 345 -30.69 -8.45 -0.42
CA HIS A 345 -31.61 -7.94 0.59
C HIS A 345 -31.17 -6.59 1.14
N GLU A 346 -29.86 -6.39 1.35
CA GLU A 346 -29.35 -5.08 1.77
C GLU A 346 -29.45 -4.04 0.65
N GLN A 347 -29.23 -4.44 -0.61
CA GLN A 347 -29.44 -3.57 -1.76
C GLN A 347 -30.89 -3.09 -1.85
N ASP A 348 -31.86 -4.01 -1.75
CA ASP A 348 -33.29 -3.70 -1.80
C ASP A 348 -33.72 -2.78 -0.65
N ILE A 349 -33.18 -2.98 0.56
CA ILE A 349 -33.44 -2.10 1.71
C ILE A 349 -32.87 -0.72 1.46
N THR A 350 -31.61 -0.62 1.03
CA THR A 350 -30.97 0.68 0.75
C THR A 350 -31.71 1.44 -0.34
N GLU A 351 -32.10 0.77 -1.43
CA GLU A 351 -32.91 1.37 -2.49
C GLU A 351 -34.26 1.88 -1.97
N SER A 352 -34.95 1.07 -1.16
CA SER A 352 -36.22 1.46 -0.52
C SER A 352 -36.07 2.67 0.40
N CYS A 353 -34.94 2.77 1.11
CA CYS A 353 -34.67 3.91 1.99
C CYS A 353 -34.44 5.19 1.19
N ILE A 354 -33.66 5.12 0.11
CA ILE A 354 -33.41 6.26 -0.80
C ILE A 354 -34.74 6.77 -1.37
N GLN A 355 -35.60 5.85 -1.82
CA GLN A 355 -36.94 6.20 -2.32
C GLN A 355 -37.81 6.87 -1.25
N ARG A 356 -37.82 6.36 -0.02
CA ARG A 356 -38.58 6.93 1.10
C ARG A 356 -38.09 8.32 1.50
N MET A 357 -36.80 8.60 1.31
CA MET A 357 -36.22 9.93 1.51
C MET A 357 -36.57 10.92 0.40
N GLY A 358 -37.11 10.45 -0.74
CA GLY A 358 -37.41 11.28 -1.90
C GLY A 358 -36.17 11.73 -2.68
N SER A 359 -35.04 11.03 -2.53
CA SER A 359 -33.78 11.32 -3.21
C SER A 359 -33.54 10.33 -4.37
N SER A 360 -32.73 10.72 -5.36
CA SER A 360 -32.22 9.75 -6.33
C SER A 360 -30.94 9.08 -5.82
N LEU A 361 -30.63 7.90 -6.37
CA LEU A 361 -29.36 7.22 -6.07
C LEU A 361 -28.14 8.10 -6.42
N GLN A 362 -28.23 8.87 -7.51
CA GLN A 362 -27.16 9.77 -7.92
C GLN A 362 -26.97 10.93 -6.94
N ASP A 363 -28.06 11.48 -6.37
CA ASP A 363 -27.97 12.57 -5.40
C ASP A 363 -27.26 12.10 -4.14
N VAL A 364 -27.64 10.91 -3.65
CA VAL A 364 -26.97 10.28 -2.50
C VAL A 364 -25.49 10.02 -2.82
N ILE A 365 -25.16 9.45 -3.98
CA ILE A 365 -23.75 9.24 -4.34
C ILE A 365 -22.98 10.56 -4.38
N SER A 366 -23.55 11.61 -4.97
CA SER A 366 -22.90 12.93 -5.10
C SER A 366 -22.67 13.59 -3.73
N GLU A 367 -23.66 13.53 -2.84
CA GLU A 367 -23.54 14.00 -1.45
C GLU A 367 -22.41 13.26 -0.73
N TRP A 368 -22.39 11.93 -0.84
CA TRP A 368 -21.43 11.10 -0.14
C TRP A 368 -20.01 11.18 -0.73
N VAL A 369 -19.87 11.45 -2.04
CA VAL A 369 -18.60 11.82 -2.65
C VAL A 369 -18.09 13.13 -2.06
N THR A 370 -18.96 14.12 -1.84
CA THR A 370 -18.58 15.40 -1.21
C THR A 370 -18.10 15.18 0.22
N LYS A 371 -18.81 14.37 1.00
CA LYS A 371 -18.40 13.98 2.37
C LYS A 371 -17.06 13.24 2.39
N MET A 372 -16.83 12.37 1.40
CA MET A 372 -15.56 11.70 1.22
C MET A 372 -14.44 12.73 1.01
N GLU A 373 -14.61 13.71 0.11
CA GLU A 373 -13.62 14.77 -0.14
C GLU A 373 -13.32 15.64 1.07
N ASN A 374 -14.34 15.95 1.89
CA ASN A 374 -14.21 16.70 3.14
C ASN A 374 -13.54 15.91 4.28
N GLN A 375 -13.07 14.68 4.01
CA GLN A 375 -12.47 13.79 5.02
C GLN A 375 -13.42 13.45 6.18
N GLU A 376 -14.73 13.48 5.95
CA GLU A 376 -15.75 13.11 6.95
C GLU A 376 -15.89 11.58 7.09
N LEU A 377 -15.25 10.80 6.23
CA LEU A 377 -15.38 9.34 6.16
C LEU A 377 -14.06 8.63 6.47
N ASP A 378 -14.13 7.61 7.32
CA ASP A 378 -13.02 6.68 7.54
C ASP A 378 -12.91 5.72 6.35
N ARG A 379 -11.83 5.89 5.56
CA ARG A 379 -11.55 5.17 4.32
C ARG A 379 -10.78 3.86 4.53
N THR A 380 -10.48 3.46 5.77
CA THR A 380 -9.54 2.37 6.07
C THR A 380 -9.98 1.00 5.51
N PHE A 381 -11.29 0.76 5.35
CA PHE A 381 -11.80 -0.49 4.76
C PHE A 381 -12.10 -0.40 3.26
N MET A 382 -11.81 0.73 2.62
CA MET A 382 -11.97 0.87 1.17
C MET A 382 -10.93 0.00 0.46
N GLN A 383 -11.37 -1.09 -0.18
CA GLN A 383 -10.50 -2.06 -0.84
C GLN A 383 -10.00 -1.58 -2.21
N LEU A 384 -9.31 -0.45 -2.21
CA LEU A 384 -8.70 0.20 -3.37
C LEU A 384 -7.27 0.63 -3.03
N ASN A 385 -6.42 0.64 -4.04
CA ASN A 385 -5.09 1.25 -3.92
C ASN A 385 -5.25 2.77 -3.78
N HIS A 386 -4.35 3.40 -3.03
CA HIS A 386 -4.28 4.85 -2.88
C HIS A 386 -5.62 5.51 -2.50
N ALA A 387 -6.45 4.83 -1.68
CA ALA A 387 -7.81 5.25 -1.33
C ALA A 387 -7.88 6.65 -0.70
N GLU A 388 -6.81 7.06 -0.01
CA GLU A 388 -6.61 8.38 0.58
C GLU A 388 -6.45 9.50 -0.46
N LEU A 389 -5.95 9.19 -1.66
CA LEU A 389 -5.72 10.16 -2.74
C LEU A 389 -6.93 10.30 -3.67
N ILE A 390 -7.90 9.38 -3.59
CA ILE A 390 -9.09 9.39 -4.46
C ILE A 390 -10.00 10.57 -4.11
N THR A 391 -10.35 11.33 -5.15
CA THR A 391 -11.24 12.52 -5.11
C THR A 391 -12.29 12.42 -6.22
N ALA A 392 -13.30 13.28 -6.22
CA ALA A 392 -14.37 13.32 -7.23
C ALA A 392 -13.81 13.49 -8.66
N ARG A 393 -12.68 14.18 -8.81
CA ARG A 393 -12.00 14.39 -10.11
C ARG A 393 -11.12 13.21 -10.56
N THR A 394 -10.93 12.22 -9.69
CA THR A 394 -10.06 11.07 -9.98
C THR A 394 -10.71 10.17 -11.01
N HIS A 395 -9.96 9.84 -12.08
CA HIS A 395 -10.42 8.85 -13.04
C HIS A 395 -10.34 7.44 -12.44
N THR A 396 -11.45 6.71 -12.53
CA THR A 396 -11.52 5.33 -12.02
C THR A 396 -12.12 4.40 -13.05
N CYS A 397 -11.72 3.13 -13.03
CA CYS A 397 -12.37 2.11 -13.82
C CYS A 397 -13.73 1.73 -13.21
N ASN A 398 -14.57 1.05 -13.99
CA ASN A 398 -15.91 0.64 -13.54
C ASN A 398 -15.92 -0.20 -12.26
N ASP A 399 -14.95 -1.10 -12.10
CA ASP A 399 -14.87 -1.97 -10.92
C ASP A 399 -14.49 -1.17 -9.67
N CYS A 400 -13.50 -0.27 -9.79
CA CYS A 400 -13.11 0.60 -8.69
C CYS A 400 -14.23 1.57 -8.33
N TYR A 401 -14.89 2.16 -9.32
CA TYR A 401 -16.07 2.99 -9.10
C TYR A 401 -17.18 2.24 -8.36
N GLY A 402 -17.47 0.99 -8.75
CA GLY A 402 -18.45 0.15 -8.05
C GLY A 402 -18.11 -0.08 -6.59
N LYS A 403 -16.82 -0.27 -6.27
CA LYS A 403 -16.34 -0.38 -4.88
C LYS A 403 -16.48 0.93 -4.11
N ILE A 404 -16.21 2.07 -4.74
CA ILE A 404 -16.41 3.40 -4.13
C ILE A 404 -17.90 3.59 -3.80
N VAL A 405 -18.79 3.35 -4.77
CA VAL A 405 -20.24 3.46 -4.54
C VAL A 405 -20.69 2.51 -3.43
N SER A 406 -20.20 1.27 -3.38
CA SER A 406 -20.50 0.35 -2.28
C SER A 406 -20.05 0.88 -0.93
N PHE A 407 -18.84 1.44 -0.84
CA PHE A 407 -18.30 2.06 0.37
C PHE A 407 -19.14 3.26 0.82
N LEU A 408 -19.52 4.15 -0.10
CA LEU A 408 -20.33 5.32 0.20
C LEU A 408 -21.73 4.93 0.69
N LEU A 409 -22.37 3.97 0.03
CA LEU A 409 -23.71 3.50 0.41
C LEU A 409 -23.73 2.72 1.72
N TYR A 410 -22.62 2.07 2.09
CA TYR A 410 -22.45 1.49 3.42
C TYR A 410 -22.51 2.57 4.50
N TRP A 411 -21.71 3.64 4.35
CA TRP A 411 -21.71 4.73 5.31
C TRP A 411 -23.06 5.44 5.38
N PHE A 412 -23.68 5.69 4.22
CA PHE A 412 -25.04 6.20 4.13
C PHE A 412 -26.02 5.41 4.97
N ARG A 413 -26.03 4.07 4.84
CA ARG A 413 -26.92 3.20 5.62
C ARG A 413 -26.61 3.18 7.12
N ILE A 414 -25.34 3.28 7.52
CA ILE A 414 -24.96 3.30 8.94
C ILE A 414 -25.39 4.61 9.61
N THR A 415 -25.28 5.74 8.92
CA THR A 415 -25.67 7.05 9.46
C THR A 415 -27.15 7.37 9.26
N MET A 416 -27.89 6.48 8.59
CA MET A 416 -29.27 6.72 8.23
C MET A 416 -30.19 6.76 9.46
N PRO A 417 -31.09 7.75 9.56
CA PRO A 417 -32.11 7.75 10.60
C PRO A 417 -33.07 6.55 10.49
N MET A 418 -33.31 5.87 11.60
CA MET A 418 -34.17 4.67 11.67
C MET A 418 -35.59 4.85 11.10
N ARG A 419 -36.13 6.08 11.12
CA ARG A 419 -37.43 6.42 10.53
C ARG A 419 -37.54 6.13 9.03
N PHE A 420 -36.41 6.05 8.32
CA PHE A 420 -36.38 5.75 6.89
C PHE A 420 -36.20 4.26 6.60
N LEU A 421 -35.96 3.42 7.61
CA LEU A 421 -35.93 1.97 7.48
C LEU A 421 -37.34 1.40 7.62
N SER A 422 -37.62 0.27 6.94
CA SER A 422 -38.87 -0.45 7.19
C SER A 422 -38.83 -1.11 8.59
N PRO A 423 -39.99 -1.39 9.21
CA PRO A 423 -40.05 -2.10 10.49
C PRO A 423 -39.34 -3.46 10.45
N GLU A 424 -39.43 -4.17 9.32
CA GLU A 424 -38.77 -5.46 9.13
C GLU A 424 -37.25 -5.31 9.06
N ALA A 425 -36.76 -4.23 8.44
CA ALA A 425 -35.34 -3.96 8.34
C ALA A 425 -34.73 -3.52 9.67
N SER A 426 -35.45 -2.69 10.45
CA SER A 426 -34.95 -2.16 11.73
C SER A 426 -34.95 -3.18 12.86
N GLN A 427 -35.74 -4.24 12.77
CA GLN A 427 -35.80 -5.33 13.75
C GLN A 427 -34.72 -6.41 13.54
N ARG A 428 -33.96 -6.36 12.43
CA ARG A 428 -32.92 -7.36 12.16
C ARG A 428 -31.74 -7.18 13.10
N GLU A 429 -31.37 -8.27 13.78
CA GLU A 429 -30.16 -8.30 14.58
C GLU A 429 -28.90 -8.25 13.70
N ASP A 430 -27.88 -7.56 14.18
CA ASP A 430 -26.56 -7.50 13.53
C ASP A 430 -25.95 -8.90 13.37
N CYS A 431 -25.41 -9.15 12.17
CA CYS A 431 -24.56 -10.29 11.93
C CYS A 431 -23.24 -10.11 12.68
N TRP A 432 -22.78 -11.16 13.37
CA TRP A 432 -21.49 -11.11 14.10
C TRP A 432 -20.29 -10.79 13.20
N TYR A 433 -20.35 -11.20 11.93
CA TYR A 433 -19.30 -10.93 10.95
C TYR A 433 -19.52 -9.63 10.18
N GLY A 434 -20.62 -8.90 10.45
CA GLY A 434 -20.98 -7.64 9.80
C GLY A 434 -20.88 -7.68 8.28
N TYR A 435 -20.34 -6.61 7.70
CA TYR A 435 -20.10 -6.51 6.26
C TYR A 435 -19.17 -7.61 5.72
N ALA A 436 -18.30 -8.20 6.54
CA ALA A 436 -17.36 -9.24 6.15
C ALA A 436 -17.95 -10.67 6.17
N CYS A 437 -19.26 -10.81 6.43
CA CYS A 437 -19.90 -12.11 6.50
C CYS A 437 -19.87 -12.85 5.16
N ARG A 438 -19.17 -13.98 5.06
CA ARG A 438 -19.17 -14.82 3.84
C ARG A 438 -20.50 -15.55 3.62
N THR A 439 -21.21 -15.86 4.71
CA THR A 439 -22.48 -16.58 4.66
C THR A 439 -23.58 -15.79 3.94
N GLN A 440 -23.48 -14.47 3.92
CA GLN A 440 -24.45 -13.59 3.25
C GLN A 440 -24.50 -13.80 1.73
N HIS A 441 -23.46 -14.39 1.11
CA HIS A 441 -23.39 -14.57 -0.34
C HIS A 441 -24.11 -15.81 -0.85
N HIS A 442 -24.28 -16.85 -0.03
CA HIS A 442 -24.79 -18.15 -0.47
C HIS A 442 -25.98 -18.67 0.35
N ASN A 443 -26.37 -17.96 1.41
CA ASN A 443 -27.52 -18.32 2.23
C ASN A 443 -28.47 -17.12 2.30
N GLU A 444 -29.48 -17.13 1.42
CA GLU A 444 -30.49 -16.07 1.33
C GLU A 444 -31.27 -15.90 2.64
N GLU A 445 -31.56 -16.99 3.34
CA GLU A 445 -32.27 -16.92 4.62
C GLU A 445 -31.45 -16.18 5.68
N HIS A 446 -30.14 -16.43 5.75
CA HIS A 446 -29.22 -15.71 6.62
C HIS A 446 -29.14 -14.23 6.23
N ALA A 447 -28.96 -13.96 4.93
CA ALA A 447 -28.91 -12.60 4.38
C ALA A 447 -30.20 -11.81 4.67
N ARG A 448 -31.36 -12.46 4.67
CA ARG A 448 -32.65 -11.85 5.01
C ARG A 448 -32.83 -11.60 6.50
N LYS A 449 -32.37 -12.52 7.36
CA LYS A 449 -32.61 -12.48 8.82
C LYS A 449 -31.66 -11.57 9.60
N ARG A 450 -30.42 -11.38 9.13
CA ARG A 450 -29.36 -10.67 9.87
C ARG A 450 -28.99 -9.37 9.17
N ASN A 451 -28.79 -8.27 9.89
CA ASN A 451 -28.25 -7.04 9.32
C ASN A 451 -26.75 -7.23 9.00
N HIS A 452 -26.33 -6.93 7.78
CA HIS A 452 -24.92 -6.97 7.37
C HIS A 452 -24.31 -5.58 7.19
N VAL A 453 -25.12 -4.51 7.26
CA VAL A 453 -24.64 -3.13 7.27
C VAL A 453 -24.30 -2.72 8.70
N CYS A 454 -23.32 -3.41 9.26
CA CYS A 454 -22.79 -3.20 10.61
C CYS A 454 -21.31 -3.60 10.67
N ARG A 455 -20.61 -3.13 11.70
CA ARG A 455 -19.20 -3.52 11.93
C ARG A 455 -19.15 -4.96 12.50
N PRO A 456 -18.16 -5.78 12.13
CA PRO A 456 -17.97 -7.09 12.75
C PRO A 456 -17.78 -6.96 14.26
N THR A 457 -18.53 -7.74 15.04
CA THR A 457 -18.48 -7.74 16.51
C THR A 457 -17.72 -8.94 17.08
N ARG A 458 -17.44 -9.97 16.25
CA ARG A 458 -16.71 -11.17 16.66
C ARG A 458 -15.51 -11.42 15.74
N GLY A 459 -14.31 -11.19 16.29
CA GLY A 459 -13.05 -11.74 15.79
C GLY A 459 -12.42 -11.02 14.59
N THR A 460 -11.52 -10.07 14.89
CA THR A 460 -10.27 -9.84 14.15
C THR A 460 -9.36 -11.07 14.24
N HIS A 461 -9.82 -12.22 13.74
CA HIS A 461 -9.03 -13.45 13.70
C HIS A 461 -9.29 -14.21 12.39
N ARG A 462 -8.53 -13.86 11.36
CA ARG A 462 -7.51 -14.70 10.72
C ARG A 462 -7.04 -14.10 9.41
#